data_AF-A0A953RIX6-F1
#
_entry.id   AF-A0A953RIX6-F1
#
_cell.length_a   1.000
_cell.length_b   1.000
_cell.length_c   1.000
_cell.angle_alpha   90.00
_cell.angle_beta   90.00
_cell.angle_gamma   90.00
#
_symmetry.space_group_name_H-M   'P 1'
#
loop_
_entity.id
_entity.type
_entity.pdbx_description
1 polymer ?
#
loop_
_entity_poly.entity_id
_entity_poly.type
_entity_poly.pdbx_seq_one_letter_code
_entity_poly.pdbx_strand_id
1 'polypeptide(L)' 'LGGEIIRDLNETPSLRRKDVAKVLLGVIDDEGGPLIHNCASEEQQRSFDATCRKLLRFLSSASA' A
#
# COMPACT_ATOMS: atom_id res chain seq x y z
N LEU A 1 -4.77 -2.99 2.34
CA LEU A 1 -3.42 -2.43 2.59
C LEU A 1 -2.73 -3.07 3.79
N GLY A 2 -3.19 -2.84 5.04
CA GLY A 2 -2.50 -3.37 6.23
C GLY A 2 -2.32 -4.90 6.23
N GLY A 3 -3.32 -5.65 5.76
CA GLY A 3 -3.20 -7.11 5.61
C GLY A 3 -2.14 -7.55 4.60
N GLU A 4 -1.94 -6.79 3.51
CA GLU A 4 -0.89 -7.06 2.52
C GLU A 4 0.49 -6.81 3.13
N ILE A 5 0.67 -5.70 3.84
CA ILE A 5 1.91 -5.39 4.55
C ILE A 5 2.25 -6.50 5.56
N ILE A 6 1.27 -6.97 6.34
CA ILE A 6 1.47 -8.05 7.31
C ILE A 6 1.86 -9.36 6.62
N ARG A 7 1.28 -9.64 5.44
CA ARG A 7 1.63 -10.79 4.61
C ARG A 7 3.07 -10.68 4.13
N ASP A 8 3.46 -9.55 3.53
CA ASP A 8 4.82 -9.29 3.07
C ASP A 8 5.85 -9.41 4.20
N LEU A 9 5.53 -8.88 5.39
CA LEU A 9 6.39 -8.99 6.57
C LEU A 9 6.52 -10.43 7.11
N ASN A 10 5.55 -11.31 6.83
CA ASN A 10 5.63 -12.72 7.18
C ASN A 10 6.37 -13.54 6.12
N GLU A 11 6.07 -13.31 4.85
CA GLU A 11 6.69 -14.03 3.73
C GLU A 11 8.14 -13.59 3.50
N THR A 12 8.45 -12.32 3.78
CA THR A 12 9.80 -11.75 3.64
C THR A 12 10.29 -11.15 4.97
N PRO A 13 10.87 -11.96 5.87
CA PRO A 13 11.27 -11.52 7.22
C PRO A 13 12.26 -10.35 7.24
N SER A 14 13.05 -10.16 6.17
CA SER A 14 14.00 -9.04 6.06
C SER A 14 13.30 -7.67 5.97
N LEU A 15 12.04 -7.62 5.54
CA LEU A 15 11.24 -6.38 5.50
C LEU A 15 10.96 -5.83 6.90
N ARG A 16 10.93 -6.68 7.95
CA ARG A 16 10.72 -6.24 9.35
C ARG A 16 11.81 -5.32 9.87
N ARG A 17 12.98 -5.30 9.23
CA ARG A 17 14.10 -4.43 9.58
C ARG A 17 14.14 -3.15 8.75
N LYS A 18 13.24 -2.99 7.79
CA LYS A 18 13.15 -1.78 6.96
C LYS A 18 12.26 -0.74 7.65
N ASP A 19 12.50 0.51 7.28
CA ASP A 19 11.60 1.61 7.62
C ASP A 19 10.19 1.35 7.06
N VAL A 20 9.16 1.59 7.88
CA VAL A 20 7.77 1.29 7.51
C VAL A 20 7.29 2.10 6.31
N ALA A 21 7.77 3.34 6.14
CA ALA A 21 7.43 4.15 4.97
C ALA A 21 8.01 3.51 3.70
N LYS A 22 9.23 2.93 3.75
CA LYS A 22 9.80 2.19 2.62
C LYS A 22 9.05 0.90 2.31
N VAL A 23 8.56 0.20 3.32
CA VAL A 23 7.71 -0.99 3.10
C VAL A 23 6.40 -0.57 2.44
N LEU A 24 5.77 0.49 2.95
CA LEU A 24 4.50 0.98 2.45
C LEU A 24 4.59 1.52 1.01
N LEU A 25 5.67 2.24 0.67
CA LEU A 25 5.98 2.67 -0.71
C LEU A 25 6.32 1.52 -1.66
N GLY A 26 6.57 0.31 -1.15
CA GLY A 26 6.71 -0.89 -1.98
C GLY A 26 5.37 -1.54 -2.33
N VAL A 27 4.28 -1.13 -1.67
CA VAL A 27 2.94 -1.73 -1.81
C VAL A 27 1.96 -0.78 -2.52
N ILE A 28 2.26 0.52 -2.55
CA ILE A 28 1.45 1.52 -3.25
C ILE A 28 2.30 2.31 -4.25
N ASP A 29 1.69 2.68 -5.37
CA ASP A 29 2.30 3.43 -6.47
C ASP A 29 1.31 4.46 -7.05
N ASP A 30 1.65 5.04 -8.20
CA ASP A 30 0.80 6.03 -8.87
C ASP A 30 -0.45 5.44 -9.52
N GLU A 31 -0.50 4.12 -9.74
CA GLU A 31 -1.69 3.42 -10.21
C GLU A 31 -2.65 3.12 -9.04
N GLY A 32 -2.14 2.80 -7.85
CA GLY A 32 -2.98 2.57 -6.69
C GLY A 32 -2.35 1.72 -5.59
N GLY A 33 -3.10 0.73 -5.12
CA GLY A 33 -2.64 -0.22 -4.12
C GLY A 33 -2.96 -1.65 -4.53
N PRO A 34 -2.70 -2.64 -3.66
CA PRO A 34 -2.90 -4.05 -3.97
C PRO A 34 -4.39 -4.35 -4.22
N LEU A 35 -4.64 -5.42 -4.98
CA LEU A 35 -6.00 -5.89 -5.21
C LEU A 35 -6.66 -6.28 -3.89
N ILE A 36 -7.88 -5.79 -3.69
CA ILE A 36 -8.67 -6.16 -2.51
C ILE A 36 -9.10 -7.62 -2.66
N HIS A 37 -8.70 -8.46 -1.71
CA HIS A 37 -9.20 -9.83 -1.65
C HIS A 37 -10.72 -9.83 -1.38
N ASN A 38 -11.47 -10.61 -2.16
CA ASN A 38 -12.94 -10.61 -2.17
C ASN A 38 -13.54 -9.22 -2.46
N CYS A 39 -12.95 -8.48 -3.39
CA CYS A 39 -13.49 -7.21 -3.84
C CYS A 39 -14.92 -7.38 -4.37
N ALA A 40 -15.87 -6.62 -3.80
CA ALA A 40 -17.28 -6.74 -4.16
C ALA A 40 -17.59 -6.10 -5.53
N SER A 41 -16.76 -5.17 -5.99
CA SER A 41 -16.95 -4.45 -7.26
C SER A 41 -15.69 -3.72 -7.71
N GLU A 42 -15.59 -3.43 -9.02
CA GLU A 42 -14.51 -2.57 -9.55
C GLU A 42 -14.54 -1.16 -8.96
N GLU A 43 -15.71 -0.63 -8.60
CA GLU A 43 -15.84 0.67 -7.96
C GLU A 43 -15.17 0.70 -6.58
N GLN A 44 -15.30 -0.38 -5.82
CA GLN A 44 -14.62 -0.51 -4.53
C GLN A 44 -13.09 -0.51 -4.72
N GLN A 45 -12.58 -1.22 -5.74
CA GLN A 45 -11.15 -1.20 -6.07
C GLN A 45 -10.71 0.22 -6.47
N ARG A 46 -11.45 0.88 -7.39
CA ARG A 46 -11.14 2.26 -7.83
C ARG A 46 -11.09 3.25 -6.66
N SER A 47 -12.02 3.12 -5.71
CA SER A 47 -12.05 3.95 -4.49
C SER A 47 -10.83 3.71 -3.60
N PHE A 48 -10.42 2.45 -3.46
CA PHE A 48 -9.23 2.07 -2.72
C PHE A 48 -7.94 2.56 -3.38
N ASP A 49 -7.82 2.42 -4.71
CA ASP A 49 -6.68 2.91 -5.47
C ASP A 49 -6.57 4.44 -5.36
N ALA A 50 -7.69 5.15 -5.45
CA ALA A 50 -7.73 6.60 -5.24
C ALA A 50 -7.27 7.01 -3.82
N THR A 51 -7.54 6.18 -2.82
CA THR A 51 -7.06 6.40 -1.44
C THR A 51 -5.56 6.14 -1.33
N CYS A 52 -5.05 5.09 -1.96
CA CYS A 52 -3.62 4.77 -2.00
C CYS A 52 -2.82 5.88 -2.69
N ARG A 53 -3.29 6.41 -3.82
CA ARG A 53 -2.65 7.56 -4.50
C ARG A 53 -2.60 8.82 -3.62
N LYS A 54 -3.66 9.10 -2.85
CA LYS A 54 -3.67 10.24 -1.91
C LYS A 54 -2.65 10.03 -0.79
N LEU A 55 -2.56 8.81 -0.25
CA LEU A 55 -1.59 8.46 0.77
C LEU A 55 -0.15 8.57 0.24
N LEU A 56 0.12 8.06 -0.96
CA LEU A 56 1.41 8.20 -1.62
C LEU A 56 1.80 9.67 -1.74
N ARG A 57 0.89 10.53 -2.24
CA ARG A 57 1.15 11.97 -2.37
C ARG A 57 1.42 12.64 -1.02
N PHE A 58 0.70 12.25 0.02
CA PHE A 58 0.95 12.75 1.37
C PHE A 58 2.36 12.40 1.87
N LEU A 59 2.77 11.14 1.71
CA LEU A 59 4.09 10.66 2.15
C LEU A 59 5.23 11.27 1.35
N SER A 60 5.06 11.42 0.03
CA SER A 60 6.03 12.11 -0.83
C SER A 60 6.12 13.60 -0.52
N SER A 61 5.01 14.24 -0.14
CA SER A 61 5.01 15.65 0.27
C SER A 61 5.57 15.88 1.68
N ALA A 62 5.46 14.89 2.57
CA ALA A 62 5.98 14.96 3.95
C ALA A 62 7.49 14.66 4.04
N SER A 63 8.09 14.22 2.93
CA SER A 63 9.52 13.90 2.83
C SER A 63 10.35 15.04 2.21
N ALA A 64 9.74 16.23 2.04
CA ALA A 64 10.35 17.45 1.50
C ALA A 64 10.75 18.44 2.61
#